data_AF-A0A7S1M8Y4-F1
#
_entry.id   AF-A0A7S1M8Y4-F1
#
_cell.length_a   1.000
_cell.length_b   1.000
_cell.length_c   1.000
_cell.angle_alpha   90.00
_cell.angle_beta   90.00
_cell.angle_gamma   90.00
#
_symmetry.space_group_name_H-M   'P 1'
#
loop_
_entity.id
_entity.type
_entity.pdbx_description
1 polymer ?
#
loop_
_entity_poly.entity_id
_entity_poly.type
_entity_poly.pdbx_seq_one_letter_code
_entity_poly.pdbx_strand_id
1 'polypeptide(L)'
;LARDGLANILGADNALPAHIAALAKRVGEVKPRPLTRAPEAPYLRLAGLDACHVRPEEGVQLVGSQCTVMGSARFKKKVSAYKVTGKVAFLQEAMEVCLEQCEKGADILDFNLDSDMASGPACPAKSTLSRFLKLASA
;
A
#
# COMPACT_ATOMS: atom_id res chain seq x y z
N LEU A 1 15.51 14.27 -20.90
CA LEU A 1 15.19 12.85 -20.57
C LEU A 1 16.11 11.86 -21.28
N ALA A 2 15.98 11.64 -22.59
CA ALA A 2 16.80 10.64 -23.29
C ALA A 2 18.30 10.99 -23.26
N ARG A 3 18.66 12.21 -23.68
CA ARG A 3 20.07 12.67 -23.71
C ARG A 3 20.72 12.72 -22.32
N ASP A 4 19.90 12.88 -21.29
CA ASP A 4 20.34 12.91 -19.89
C ASP A 4 20.43 11.49 -19.29
N GLY A 5 20.18 10.44 -20.09
CA GLY A 5 20.25 9.05 -19.64
C GLY A 5 19.15 8.67 -18.64
N LEU A 6 17.98 9.31 -18.70
CA LEU A 6 16.88 9.07 -17.76
C LEU A 6 15.78 8.15 -18.30
N ALA A 7 15.77 7.84 -19.60
CA ALA A 7 14.71 7.09 -20.24
C ALA A 7 15.23 5.87 -21.01
N ASN A 8 14.45 4.78 -20.97
CA ASN A 8 14.64 3.58 -21.79
C ASN A 8 13.55 3.43 -22.85
N ILE A 9 12.33 3.87 -22.52
CA ILE A 9 11.16 3.81 -23.39
C ILE A 9 10.52 5.19 -23.36
N LEU A 10 10.16 5.70 -24.53
CA LEU A 10 9.47 6.97 -24.68
C LEU A 10 8.22 6.75 -25.54
N GLY A 11 7.14 7.34 -25.09
CA GLY A 11 5.86 7.37 -25.79
C GLY A 11 5.10 8.61 -25.36
N ALA A 12 3.94 8.80 -25.97
CA ALA A 12 3.04 9.88 -25.60
C ALA A 12 1.60 9.40 -25.79
N ASP A 13 0.73 9.81 -24.87
CA ASP A 13 -0.70 9.57 -24.99
C ASP A 13 -1.29 10.44 -26.11
N ASN A 14 -2.24 9.90 -26.88
CA ASN A 14 -2.86 10.56 -28.04
C ASN A 14 -1.88 11.08 -29.12
N ALA A 15 -0.75 10.41 -29.33
CA ALA A 15 0.24 10.82 -30.32
C ALA A 15 -0.11 10.37 -31.75
N LEU A 16 -0.01 11.29 -32.72
CA LEU A 16 -0.11 10.96 -34.15
C LEU A 16 1.18 10.26 -34.64
N PRO A 17 1.11 9.47 -35.73
CA PRO A 17 2.30 8.86 -36.33
C PRO A 17 3.42 9.85 -36.62
N ALA A 18 3.09 11.08 -37.03
CA ALA A 18 4.05 12.15 -37.26
C ALA A 18 4.84 12.54 -35.99
N HIS A 19 4.19 12.57 -34.82
CA HIS A 19 4.86 12.85 -33.54
C HIS A 19 5.83 11.73 -33.16
N ILE A 20 5.42 10.47 -33.35
CA ILE A 20 6.27 9.30 -33.08
C ILE A 20 7.48 9.29 -34.03
N ALA A 21 7.29 9.58 -35.31
CA ALA A 21 8.38 9.68 -36.28
C ALA A 21 9.38 10.79 -35.91
N ALA A 22 8.88 11.97 -35.50
CA ALA A 22 9.72 13.07 -35.04
C ALA A 22 10.48 12.72 -33.76
N LEU A 23 9.85 12.01 -32.82
CA LEU A 23 10.47 11.52 -31.60
C LEU A 23 11.58 10.52 -31.93
N ALA A 24 11.29 9.50 -32.74
CA ALA A 24 12.24 8.47 -33.17
C ALA A 24 13.47 9.09 -33.85
N LYS A 25 13.28 10.06 -34.75
CA LYS A 25 14.38 10.78 -35.40
C LYS A 25 15.28 11.52 -34.39
N ARG A 26 14.71 12.07 -33.31
CA ARG A 26 15.47 12.84 -32.30
C ARG A 26 16.22 11.97 -31.30
N VAL A 27 15.73 10.76 -31.02
CA VAL A 27 16.28 9.88 -29.98
C VAL A 27 16.97 8.62 -30.53
N GLY A 28 16.90 8.35 -31.83
CA GLY A 28 17.39 7.10 -32.44
C GLY A 28 18.88 6.81 -32.25
N GLU A 29 19.70 7.84 -32.03
CA GLU A 29 21.14 7.70 -31.76
C GLU A 29 21.49 7.82 -30.26
N VAL A 30 20.50 8.04 -29.40
CA VAL A 30 20.72 8.19 -27.97
C VAL A 30 20.78 6.82 -27.31
N LYS A 31 21.86 6.55 -26.57
CA LYS A 31 22.01 5.30 -25.83
C LYS A 31 20.92 5.17 -24.74
N PRO A 32 20.34 3.98 -24.53
CA PRO A 32 19.41 3.75 -23.43
C PRO A 32 20.03 4.08 -22.08
N ARG A 33 19.18 4.43 -21.10
CA ARG A 33 19.60 4.61 -19.70
C ARG A 33 20.29 3.33 -19.20
N PRO A 34 21.53 3.42 -18.68
CA PRO A 34 22.17 2.28 -18.07
C PRO A 34 21.40 1.81 -16.83
N LEU A 35 21.17 0.51 -16.70
CA LEU A 35 20.56 -0.06 -15.52
C LEU A 35 21.59 -0.04 -14.37
N THR A 36 21.18 0.48 -13.23
CA THR A 36 21.97 0.36 -11.99
C THR A 36 21.98 -1.10 -11.55
N ARG A 37 23.16 -1.60 -11.15
CA ARG A 37 23.27 -2.94 -10.56
C ARG A 37 22.44 -2.97 -9.27
N ALA A 38 21.59 -3.98 -9.12
CA ALA A 38 20.86 -4.18 -7.87
C ALA A 38 21.88 -4.33 -6.72
N PRO A 39 21.59 -3.78 -5.53
CA PRO A 39 22.47 -3.99 -4.37
C PRO A 39 22.61 -5.48 -4.09
N GLU A 40 23.81 -5.89 -3.68
CA GLU A 40 24.19 -7.29 -3.46
C GLU A 40 23.35 -7.96 -2.35
N ALA A 41 22.82 -7.15 -1.42
CA ALA A 41 21.79 -7.54 -0.45
C ALA A 41 20.68 -6.47 -0.43
N PRO A 42 19.48 -6.75 -0.96
CA PRO A 42 18.38 -5.79 -0.89
C PRO A 42 17.81 -5.73 0.53
N TYR A 43 17.74 -4.52 1.09
CA TYR A 43 16.98 -4.22 2.30
C TYR A 43 15.49 -4.56 2.11
N LEU A 44 14.75 -4.78 3.20
CA LEU A 44 13.29 -4.91 3.15
C LEU A 44 12.70 -3.58 2.67
N ARG A 45 11.90 -3.64 1.60
CA ARG A 45 11.20 -2.49 1.02
C ARG A 45 9.71 -2.74 1.09
N LEU A 46 9.02 -1.87 1.81
CA LEU A 46 7.58 -1.83 1.96
C LEU A 46 7.06 -0.54 1.33
N ALA A 47 5.75 -0.44 1.12
CA ALA A 47 5.13 0.80 0.66
C ALA A 47 3.69 0.88 1.13
N GLY A 48 3.29 2.09 1.52
CA GLY A 48 1.91 2.54 1.61
C GLY A 48 1.67 3.58 0.53
N LEU A 49 1.41 4.83 0.94
CA LEU A 49 1.50 6.00 0.06
C LEU A 49 2.96 6.38 -0.23
N ASP A 50 3.81 6.25 0.78
CA ASP A 50 5.23 6.51 0.69
C ASP A 50 6.05 5.21 0.71
N ALA A 51 7.26 5.28 0.16
CA ALA A 51 8.21 4.18 0.23
C ALA A 51 8.79 4.04 1.64
N CYS A 52 8.77 2.83 2.18
CA CYS A 52 9.38 2.49 3.47
C CYS A 52 10.56 1.53 3.21
N HIS A 53 11.77 1.97 3.52
CA HIS A 53 12.97 1.16 3.37
C HIS A 53 13.54 0.83 4.74
N VAL A 54 13.47 -0.44 5.14
CA VAL A 54 13.98 -0.89 6.43
C VAL A 54 15.47 -1.20 6.29
N ARG A 55 16.32 -0.22 6.63
CA ARG A 55 17.78 -0.34 6.55
C ARG A 55 18.38 -0.49 7.95
N PRO A 56 19.58 -1.10 8.07
CA PRO A 56 20.27 -1.23 9.36
C PRO A 56 20.46 0.11 10.11
N GLU A 57 20.60 1.21 9.39
CA GLU A 57 20.77 2.56 9.95
C GLU A 57 19.47 3.22 10.44
N GLU A 58 18.29 2.75 10.02
CA GLU A 58 16.97 3.34 10.35
C GLU A 58 16.44 2.91 11.74
N GLY A 59 17.18 2.05 12.45
CA GLY A 59 16.78 1.55 13.76
C GLY A 59 15.66 0.50 13.71
N VAL A 60 14.98 0.32 14.86
CA VAL A 60 13.90 -0.67 14.99
C VAL A 60 12.60 -0.10 14.46
N GLN A 61 11.99 -0.78 13.50
CA GLN A 61 10.68 -0.42 12.96
C GLN A 61 9.58 -0.91 13.91
N LEU A 62 8.62 -0.04 14.22
CA LEU A 62 7.53 -0.34 15.14
C LEU A 62 6.31 -0.87 14.38
N VAL A 63 5.86 -2.08 14.76
CA VAL A 63 4.65 -2.70 14.21
C VAL A 63 3.48 -2.51 15.18
N GLY A 64 2.50 -1.71 14.78
CA GLY A 64 1.30 -1.44 15.56
C GLY A 64 0.34 -2.62 15.58
N SER A 65 0.23 -3.30 16.72
CA SER A 65 -0.56 -4.52 16.91
C SER A 65 -2.02 -4.31 17.35
N GLN A 66 -2.48 -3.08 17.59
CA GLN A 66 -3.85 -2.83 18.05
C GLN A 66 -4.91 -2.85 16.95
N CYS A 67 -4.52 -2.88 15.68
CA CYS A 67 -5.43 -2.97 14.51
C CYS A 67 -5.92 -4.42 14.24
N THR A 68 -6.05 -5.21 15.30
CA THR A 68 -6.58 -6.58 15.25
C THR A 68 -7.73 -6.77 16.24
N VAL A 69 -8.66 -7.66 15.88
CA VAL A 69 -9.75 -8.12 16.75
C VAL A 69 -9.25 -8.63 18.11
N MET A 70 -8.05 -9.21 18.18
CA MET A 70 -7.47 -9.69 19.43
C MET A 70 -6.64 -8.63 20.17
N GLY A 71 -6.14 -7.62 19.48
CA GLY A 71 -5.26 -6.60 20.03
C GLY A 71 -5.97 -5.34 20.55
N SER A 72 -7.24 -5.12 20.21
CA SER A 72 -8.01 -3.97 20.71
C SER A 72 -9.49 -4.28 20.90
N ALA A 73 -9.99 -4.06 22.13
CA ALA A 73 -11.40 -4.19 22.44
C ALA A 73 -12.27 -3.18 21.65
N ARG A 74 -11.75 -1.96 21.41
CA ARG A 74 -12.42 -0.94 20.59
C ARG A 74 -12.49 -1.40 19.15
N PHE A 75 -11.38 -1.86 18.59
CA PHE A 75 -11.33 -2.35 17.20
C PHE A 75 -12.26 -3.55 17.01
N LYS A 76 -12.19 -4.54 17.91
CA LYS A 76 -13.10 -5.70 17.95
C LYS A 76 -14.57 -5.29 17.93
N LYS A 77 -14.98 -4.38 18.82
CA LYS A 77 -16.36 -3.92 18.90
C LYS A 77 -16.87 -3.36 17.57
N LYS A 78 -16.07 -2.54 16.90
CA LYS A 78 -16.42 -1.91 15.62
C LYS A 78 -16.44 -2.91 14.47
N VAL A 79 -15.42 -3.75 14.33
CA VAL A 79 -15.36 -4.79 13.28
C VAL A 79 -16.50 -5.80 13.45
N SER A 80 -16.79 -6.24 14.67
CA SER A 80 -17.94 -7.12 14.93
C SER A 80 -19.27 -6.45 14.61
N ALA A 81 -19.44 -5.16 14.94
CA ALA A 81 -20.64 -4.42 14.57
C ALA A 81 -20.83 -4.33 13.05
N TYR A 82 -19.76 -4.13 12.27
CA TYR A 82 -19.81 -4.22 10.81
C TYR A 82 -20.23 -5.62 10.34
N LYS A 83 -19.61 -6.69 10.87
CA LYS A 83 -19.93 -8.07 10.46
C LYS A 83 -21.40 -8.45 10.68
N VAL A 84 -22.04 -7.88 11.71
CA VAL A 84 -23.46 -8.10 12.00
C VAL A 84 -24.38 -7.19 11.18
N THR A 85 -24.04 -5.92 11.02
CA THR A 85 -24.96 -4.91 10.46
C THR A 85 -24.73 -4.59 8.98
N GLY A 86 -23.55 -4.91 8.45
CA GLY A 86 -23.08 -4.48 7.12
C GLY A 86 -22.80 -2.98 6.98
N LYS A 87 -22.93 -2.18 8.05
CA LYS A 87 -22.77 -0.71 7.98
C LYS A 87 -21.30 -0.31 7.95
N VAL A 88 -20.88 0.28 6.84
CA VAL A 88 -19.49 0.73 6.59
C VAL A 88 -19.00 1.75 7.62
N ALA A 89 -19.90 2.55 8.20
CA ALA A 89 -19.56 3.51 9.25
C ALA A 89 -18.79 2.88 10.42
N PHE A 90 -19.10 1.63 10.79
CA PHE A 90 -18.34 0.95 11.85
C PHE A 90 -16.90 0.64 11.44
N LEU A 91 -16.62 0.34 10.17
CA LEU A 91 -15.24 0.18 9.71
C LEU A 91 -14.49 1.52 9.66
N GLN A 92 -15.19 2.62 9.35
CA GLN A 92 -14.61 3.97 9.42
C GLN A 92 -14.23 4.34 10.86
N GLU A 93 -15.11 4.08 11.82
CA GLU A 93 -14.83 4.28 13.25
C GLU A 93 -13.68 3.36 13.75
N ALA A 94 -13.47 2.20 13.13
CA ALA A 94 -12.33 1.34 13.44
C ALA A 94 -10.99 1.93 12.97
N MET A 95 -10.98 2.80 11.95
CA MET A 95 -9.77 3.49 11.48
C MET A 95 -9.19 4.46 12.49
N GLU A 96 -10.00 4.94 13.44
CA GLU A 96 -9.51 5.79 14.53
C GLU A 96 -8.40 5.08 15.33
N VAL A 97 -8.51 3.76 15.53
CA VAL A 97 -7.47 2.96 16.19
C VAL A 97 -6.19 2.90 15.35
N CYS A 98 -6.32 2.87 14.02
CA CYS A 98 -5.18 2.88 13.10
C CYS A 98 -4.43 4.21 13.17
N LEU A 99 -5.17 5.32 13.10
CA LEU A 99 -4.62 6.68 13.21
C LEU A 99 -3.90 6.86 14.54
N GLU A 100 -4.52 6.45 15.65
CA GLU A 100 -3.90 6.53 16.98
C GLU A 100 -2.60 5.72 17.08
N GLN A 101 -2.47 4.60 16.36
CA GLN A 101 -1.21 3.85 16.32
C GLN A 101 -0.13 4.57 15.50
N CYS A 102 -0.50 5.17 14.37
CA CYS A 102 0.42 6.01 13.59
C CYS A 102 0.89 7.22 14.41
N GLU A 103 -0.01 7.91 15.12
CA GLU A 103 0.31 9.04 16.00
C GLU A 103 1.24 8.64 17.16
N LYS A 104 1.19 7.37 17.59
CA LYS A 104 2.10 6.79 18.59
C LYS A 104 3.43 6.30 18.00
N GLY A 105 3.66 6.51 16.70
CA GLY A 105 4.91 6.18 16.03
C GLY A 105 5.00 4.77 15.45
N ALA A 106 3.87 4.10 15.20
CA ALA A 106 3.91 2.84 14.45
C ALA A 106 4.25 3.10 12.98
N ASP A 107 5.35 2.51 12.49
CA ASP A 107 5.79 2.58 11.09
C ASP A 107 4.96 1.64 10.19
N ILE A 108 4.55 0.50 10.76
CA ILE A 108 3.81 -0.56 10.08
C ILE A 108 2.59 -0.89 10.91
N LEU A 109 1.44 -1.13 10.28
CA LEU A 109 0.24 -1.60 10.98
C LEU A 109 -0.03 -3.06 10.65
N ASP A 110 -0.28 -3.86 11.70
CA ASP A 110 -0.73 -5.25 11.55
C ASP A 110 -2.26 -5.31 11.54
N PHE A 111 -2.82 -5.92 10.51
CA PHE A 111 -4.27 -6.03 10.32
C PHE A 111 -4.72 -7.48 10.40
N ASN A 112 -5.52 -7.78 11.42
CA ASN A 112 -6.24 -9.04 11.51
C ASN A 112 -7.69 -8.82 11.95
N LEU A 113 -8.61 -8.90 10.99
CA LEU A 113 -10.04 -8.69 11.17
C LEU A 113 -10.82 -9.99 11.42
N ASP A 114 -10.13 -11.12 11.50
CA ASP A 114 -10.76 -12.40 11.78
C ASP A 114 -11.02 -12.55 13.28
N SER A 115 -12.09 -13.26 13.59
CA SER A 115 -12.47 -13.64 14.94
C SER A 115 -12.57 -15.16 14.96
N ASP A 116 -12.19 -15.80 16.07
CA ASP A 116 -12.28 -17.26 16.26
C ASP A 116 -13.68 -17.85 15.98
N MET A 117 -14.72 -16.99 15.94
CA MET A 117 -16.05 -17.37 15.50
C MET A 117 -16.12 -17.50 13.97
N ALA A 118 -16.08 -18.75 13.50
CA ALA A 118 -16.53 -19.14 12.19
C ALA A 118 -17.96 -18.63 11.93
N SER A 119 -18.09 -17.86 10.85
CA SER A 119 -19.29 -17.58 10.05
C SER A 119 -20.66 -17.94 10.65
N GLY A 120 -21.40 -16.92 11.11
CA GLY A 120 -22.84 -16.90 10.91
C GLY A 120 -23.18 -16.68 9.42
N PRO A 121 -24.37 -17.12 8.95
CA PRO A 121 -24.72 -17.10 7.53
C PRO A 121 -25.01 -15.65 7.08
N ALA A 122 -23.98 -14.92 6.61
CA ALA A 122 -24.09 -13.79 5.64
C ALA A 122 -22.89 -12.83 5.57
N CYS A 123 -21.67 -13.17 6.04
CA CYS A 123 -20.52 -12.31 5.74
C CYS A 123 -19.24 -13.13 5.53
N PRO A 124 -18.82 -13.43 4.29
CA PRO A 124 -17.57 -14.15 4.06
C PRO A 124 -16.39 -13.29 4.55
N ALA A 125 -15.59 -13.82 5.47
CA ALA A 125 -14.48 -13.11 6.12
C ALA A 125 -13.51 -12.39 5.16
N LYS A 126 -13.23 -12.98 3.98
CA LYS A 126 -12.45 -12.36 2.89
C LYS A 126 -13.02 -11.02 2.41
N SER A 127 -14.32 -10.79 2.54
CA SER A 127 -14.98 -9.53 2.17
C SER A 127 -14.71 -8.39 3.17
N THR A 128 -14.47 -8.70 4.44
CA THR A 128 -14.32 -7.68 5.50
C THR A 128 -12.95 -7.03 5.44
N LEU A 129 -11.87 -7.84 5.41
CA LEU A 129 -10.50 -7.32 5.25
C LEU A 129 -10.35 -6.54 3.94
N SER A 130 -10.84 -7.07 2.82
CA SER A 130 -10.78 -6.37 1.53
C SER A 130 -11.49 -5.02 1.57
N ARG A 131 -12.67 -4.95 2.20
CA ARG A 131 -13.42 -3.69 2.31
C ARG A 131 -12.75 -2.71 3.27
N PHE A 132 -12.16 -3.20 4.35
CA PHE A 132 -11.40 -2.39 5.29
C PHE A 132 -10.15 -1.79 4.62
N LEU A 133 -9.37 -2.60 3.88
CA LEU A 133 -8.19 -2.13 3.16
C LEU A 133 -8.54 -1.10 2.08
N LYS A 134 -9.69 -1.24 1.39
CA LYS A 134 -10.17 -0.21 0.45
C LYS A 134 -10.48 1.13 1.11
N LEU A 135 -10.90 1.12 2.37
CA LEU A 135 -11.11 2.35 3.14
C LEU A 135 -9.78 2.93 3.63
N ALA A 136 -8.83 2.09 4.01
CA ALA A 136 -7.49 2.53 4.43
C ALA A 136 -6.66 3.08 3.26
N SER A 137 -6.95 2.65 2.04
CA SER A 137 -6.27 3.12 0.82
C SER A 137 -6.97 4.30 0.13
N ALA A 138 -8.11 4.77 0.66
CA ALA A 138 -8.89 5.86 0.09
C ALA A 138 -8.43 7.21 0.67
#